data_AF-A0A0F8XAT6-F1
#
_entry.id   AF-A0A0F8XAT6-F1
#
_cell.length_a   1.000
_cell.length_b   1.000
_cell.length_c   1.000
_cell.angle_alpha   90.00
_cell.angle_beta   90.00
_cell.angle_gamma   90.00
#
_symmetry.space_group_name_H-M   'P 1'
#
loop_
_entity.id
_entity.type
_entity.pdbx_description
1 polymer ?
#
loop_
_entity_poly.entity_id
_entity_poly.type
_entity_poly.pdbx_seq_one_letter_code
_entity_poly.pdbx_strand_id
1 'polypeptide(L)'
;MRLFLQLAGILLLFPSVSFSENKLTLNDKDDGYRGIWYFNTLVPEPYNYKYSGGLGTYCAKHRPFAVYSAKSDKTFFCYGGTTKKSNRQLLHMVSYYDHKTGMVPRPTILLNKGTDDAHDNPVISVDDKGYIWIFSTSHGTQRPSYIHRSKKPYDIEEFELVKATKKEAGEEVRITNFSYMQPWH
;
A
#
# COMPACT_ATOMS: atom_id res chain seq x y z
N MET A 1 -25.98 50.90 48.77
CA MET A 1 -24.73 50.89 47.97
C MET A 1 -24.54 49.46 47.47
N ARG A 2 -24.91 49.15 46.22
CA ARG A 2 -24.82 47.80 45.63
C ARG A 2 -23.49 47.69 44.87
N LEU A 3 -22.59 46.82 45.29
CA LEU A 3 -21.38 46.45 44.53
C LEU A 3 -21.75 45.34 43.55
N PHE A 4 -21.60 45.61 42.25
CA PHE A 4 -21.57 44.58 41.20
C PHE A 4 -20.11 44.16 40.99
N LEU A 5 -19.78 42.88 41.23
CA LEU A 5 -18.53 42.29 40.76
C LEU A 5 -18.70 41.86 39.30
N GLN A 6 -17.97 42.48 38.38
CA GLN A 6 -17.77 41.97 37.02
C GLN A 6 -16.65 40.92 37.05
N LEU A 7 -16.98 39.67 36.72
CA LEU A 7 -15.99 38.62 36.42
C LEU A 7 -15.59 38.75 34.95
N ALA A 8 -14.37 39.23 34.69
CA ALA A 8 -13.75 39.18 33.38
C ALA A 8 -13.25 37.75 33.12
N GLY A 9 -13.92 37.03 32.21
CA GLY A 9 -13.47 35.72 31.74
C GLY A 9 -12.29 35.86 30.78
N ILE A 10 -11.12 35.36 31.17
CA ILE A 10 -9.95 35.25 30.29
C ILE A 10 -10.17 34.04 29.37
N LEU A 11 -10.42 34.30 28.09
CA LEU A 11 -10.50 33.27 27.06
C LEU A 11 -9.07 32.84 26.68
N LEU A 12 -8.61 31.72 27.22
CA LEU A 12 -7.36 31.09 26.83
C LEU A 12 -7.52 30.42 25.46
N LEU A 13 -7.03 31.08 24.41
CA LEU A 13 -6.87 30.48 23.08
C LEU A 13 -5.71 29.48 23.12
N PHE A 14 -6.02 28.20 23.17
CA PHE A 14 -5.03 27.14 22.96
C PHE A 14 -4.71 27.03 21.46
N PRO A 15 -3.42 27.08 21.07
CA PRO A 15 -3.05 26.84 19.68
C PRO A 15 -3.44 25.41 19.29
N SER A 16 -4.21 25.28 18.22
CA SER A 16 -4.57 24.00 17.64
C SER A 16 -3.30 23.38 17.05
N VAL A 17 -2.74 22.39 17.73
CA VAL A 17 -1.69 21.54 17.15
C VAL A 17 -2.37 20.74 16.04
N SER A 18 -2.12 21.11 14.79
CA SER A 18 -2.48 20.27 13.65
C SER A 18 -1.58 19.05 13.68
N PHE A 19 -2.14 17.91 14.08
CA PHE A 19 -1.49 16.63 13.85
C PHE A 19 -1.38 16.44 12.33
N SER A 20 -0.15 16.40 11.82
CA SER A 20 0.12 15.94 10.44
C SER A 20 -0.56 14.59 10.29
N GLU A 21 -1.49 14.47 9.34
CA GLU A 21 -1.99 13.16 8.92
C GLU A 21 -0.76 12.28 8.61
N ASN A 22 -0.74 11.10 9.22
CA ASN A 22 0.35 10.15 9.07
C ASN A 22 0.50 9.85 7.57
N LYS A 23 1.68 10.14 6.99
CA LYS A 23 1.98 10.12 5.54
C LYS A 23 2.03 8.69 4.99
N LEU A 24 0.95 7.92 5.14
CA LEU A 24 0.85 6.51 4.76
C LEU A 24 1.09 6.33 3.26
N THR A 25 0.47 7.18 2.44
CA THR A 25 0.70 7.21 0.99
C THR A 25 1.90 8.10 0.70
N LEU A 26 2.97 7.51 0.18
CA LEU A 26 4.23 8.20 -0.05
C LEU A 26 4.26 8.91 -1.39
N ASN A 27 3.85 8.23 -2.49
CA ASN A 27 3.93 8.73 -3.87
C ASN A 27 5.34 9.22 -4.26
N ASP A 28 6.37 8.59 -3.71
CA ASP A 28 7.77 8.92 -4.00
C ASP A 28 8.31 8.02 -5.13
N LYS A 29 9.25 8.49 -5.93
CA LYS A 29 9.93 7.65 -6.93
C LYS A 29 11.15 6.96 -6.34
N ASP A 30 11.35 5.68 -6.70
CA ASP A 30 12.63 5.02 -6.50
C ASP A 30 13.49 5.10 -7.77
N ASP A 31 14.79 4.92 -7.65
CA ASP A 31 15.74 4.94 -8.76
C ASP A 31 16.00 3.56 -9.38
N GLY A 32 15.42 2.49 -8.81
CA GLY A 32 15.64 1.13 -9.28
C GLY A 32 14.71 0.10 -8.66
N TYR A 33 14.82 -1.13 -9.19
CA TYR A 33 14.02 -2.28 -8.78
C TYR A 33 14.75 -3.10 -7.75
N ARG A 34 14.16 -3.24 -6.56
CA ARG A 34 14.70 -4.04 -5.44
C ARG A 34 13.55 -4.80 -4.82
N GLY A 35 13.54 -6.12 -4.94
CA GLY A 35 12.56 -6.97 -4.28
C GLY A 35 12.88 -7.17 -2.80
N ILE A 36 11.86 -7.36 -1.97
CA ILE A 36 12.07 -7.78 -0.57
C ILE A 36 12.73 -9.16 -0.52
N TRP A 37 13.70 -9.31 0.38
CA TRP A 37 14.21 -10.61 0.80
C TRP A 37 13.43 -11.10 2.02
N TYR A 38 12.95 -12.33 1.97
CA TYR A 38 12.20 -12.96 3.06
C TYR A 38 12.58 -14.43 3.21
N PHE A 39 12.34 -14.97 4.40
CA PHE A 39 12.41 -16.39 4.67
C PHE A 39 11.30 -16.78 5.63
N ASN A 40 10.82 -18.01 5.48
CA ASN A 40 9.89 -18.59 6.42
C ASN A 40 10.51 -19.80 7.10
N THR A 41 10.26 -19.89 8.41
CA THR A 41 10.49 -21.06 9.28
C THR A 41 11.91 -21.60 9.23
N LEU A 42 12.61 -21.53 10.35
CA LEU A 42 13.89 -22.22 10.48
C LEU A 42 13.68 -23.74 10.40
N VAL A 43 14.49 -24.40 9.59
CA VAL A 43 14.57 -25.87 9.52
C VAL A 43 15.99 -26.30 9.83
N PRO A 44 16.22 -27.55 10.29
CA PRO A 44 17.56 -28.05 10.52
C PRO A 44 18.46 -27.97 9.27
N GLU A 45 19.76 -28.10 9.49
CA GLU A 45 20.73 -28.21 8.42
C GLU A 45 20.41 -29.36 7.44
N PRO A 46 20.82 -29.25 6.16
CA PRO A 46 21.65 -28.17 5.58
C PRO A 46 20.87 -26.95 5.05
N TYR A 47 19.54 -26.92 5.20
CA TYR A 47 18.70 -25.99 4.43
C TYR A 47 18.34 -24.68 5.14
N ASN A 48 18.37 -24.65 6.48
CA ASN A 48 18.13 -23.50 7.37
C ASN A 48 16.75 -22.83 7.27
N TYR A 49 16.10 -22.80 6.11
CA TYR A 49 14.79 -22.20 5.89
C TYR A 49 13.87 -23.11 5.06
N LYS A 50 12.57 -23.09 5.34
CA LYS A 50 11.58 -23.83 4.52
C LYS A 50 11.47 -23.27 3.10
N TYR A 51 11.49 -21.95 2.99
CA TYR A 51 11.71 -21.21 1.73
C TYR A 51 12.31 -19.84 2.06
N SER A 52 13.15 -19.32 1.17
CA SER A 52 13.81 -18.03 1.33
C SER A 52 14.22 -17.43 -0.02
N GLY A 53 14.50 -16.13 -0.06
CA GLY A 53 15.03 -15.46 -1.24
C GLY A 53 14.35 -14.12 -1.54
N GLY A 54 14.54 -13.64 -2.77
CA GLY A 54 13.83 -12.48 -3.29
C GLY A 54 12.36 -12.82 -3.57
N LEU A 55 11.46 -12.31 -2.74
CA LEU A 55 10.06 -12.71 -2.68
C LEU A 55 9.12 -11.52 -2.91
N GLY A 56 9.45 -10.64 -3.86
CA GLY A 56 8.64 -9.46 -4.19
C GLY A 56 7.29 -9.75 -4.84
N THR A 57 7.11 -10.91 -5.47
CA THR A 57 5.83 -11.36 -6.05
C THR A 57 5.28 -12.58 -5.31
N TYR A 58 5.69 -12.74 -4.05
CA TYR A 58 5.19 -13.78 -3.17
C TYR A 58 3.85 -13.34 -2.53
N CYS A 59 2.91 -14.22 -2.21
CA CYS A 59 2.90 -15.65 -2.48
C CYS A 59 1.99 -16.01 -3.67
N ALA A 60 1.96 -17.27 -4.07
CA ALA A 60 1.09 -17.76 -5.14
C ALA A 60 -0.42 -17.54 -4.91
N LYS A 61 -0.84 -17.19 -3.69
CA LYS A 61 -2.23 -16.87 -3.34
C LYS A 61 -2.56 -15.37 -3.49
N HIS A 62 -1.58 -14.53 -3.80
CA HIS A 62 -1.78 -13.13 -4.16
C HIS A 62 -1.86 -13.03 -5.68
N ARG A 63 -3.00 -12.55 -6.21
CA ARG A 63 -3.13 -12.32 -7.65
C ARG A 63 -4.26 -11.34 -7.96
N PRO A 64 -4.15 -10.54 -9.02
CA PRO A 64 -3.01 -10.46 -9.92
C PRO A 64 -1.91 -9.53 -9.38
N PHE A 65 -0.67 -9.78 -9.83
CA PHE A 65 0.45 -8.85 -9.66
C PHE A 65 0.65 -7.95 -10.88
N ALA A 66 0.04 -8.30 -12.02
CA ALA A 66 0.13 -7.54 -13.25
C ALA A 66 -1.19 -7.59 -14.02
N VAL A 67 -1.57 -6.48 -14.64
CA VAL A 67 -2.78 -6.33 -15.46
C VAL A 67 -2.42 -5.59 -16.74
N TYR A 68 -2.73 -6.20 -17.88
CA TYR A 68 -2.58 -5.56 -19.19
C TYR A 68 -3.80 -4.68 -19.48
N SER A 69 -3.55 -3.49 -20.00
CA SER A 69 -4.56 -2.54 -20.47
C SER A 69 -4.36 -2.26 -21.96
N ALA A 70 -5.24 -2.81 -22.79
CA ALA A 70 -5.24 -2.54 -24.23
C ALA A 70 -5.46 -1.06 -24.56
N LYS A 71 -6.23 -0.33 -23.75
CA LYS A 71 -6.52 1.11 -23.94
C LYS A 71 -5.26 1.97 -23.83
N SER A 72 -4.33 1.61 -22.92
CA SER A 72 -3.09 2.36 -22.71
C SER A 72 -1.86 1.71 -23.35
N ASP A 73 -2.01 0.46 -23.81
CA ASP A 73 -0.96 -0.42 -24.32
C ASP A 73 0.18 -0.61 -23.32
N LYS A 74 -0.21 -0.87 -22.06
CA LYS A 74 0.70 -1.04 -20.91
C LYS A 74 0.29 -2.25 -20.09
N THR A 75 1.27 -2.94 -19.52
CA THR A 75 1.05 -3.88 -18.43
C THR A 75 1.45 -3.22 -17.12
N PHE A 76 0.46 -2.84 -16.30
CA PHE A 76 0.72 -2.33 -14.96
C PHE A 76 1.03 -3.49 -14.03
N PHE A 77 1.94 -3.28 -13.07
CA PHE A 77 2.27 -4.30 -12.09
C PHE A 77 2.64 -3.71 -10.74
N CYS A 78 2.50 -4.51 -9.70
CA CYS A 78 2.95 -4.18 -8.35
C CYS A 78 3.84 -5.29 -7.79
N TYR A 79 4.63 -4.96 -6.77
CA TYR A 79 5.48 -5.92 -6.07
C TYR A 79 5.85 -5.42 -4.68
N GLY A 80 6.27 -6.34 -3.82
CA GLY A 80 6.99 -6.08 -2.58
C GLY A 80 8.42 -5.66 -2.85
N GLY A 81 8.68 -4.37 -2.72
CA GLY A 81 10.02 -3.82 -2.80
C GLY A 81 10.68 -3.68 -1.44
N THR A 82 11.85 -3.05 -1.43
CA THR A 82 12.57 -2.76 -0.19
C THR A 82 13.38 -1.46 -0.26
N THR A 83 13.85 -0.98 0.89
CA THR A 83 14.59 0.29 0.94
C THR A 83 16.04 0.12 0.46
N LYS A 84 16.74 1.22 0.23
CA LYS A 84 18.18 1.18 -0.10
C LYS A 84 19.05 0.75 1.09
N LYS A 85 18.51 0.82 2.31
CA LYS A 85 19.25 0.58 3.57
C LYS A 85 18.99 -0.80 4.16
N SER A 86 17.94 -1.49 3.73
CA SER A 86 17.54 -2.80 4.23
C SER A 86 16.96 -3.60 3.07
N ASN A 87 17.26 -4.89 3.00
CA ASN A 87 16.63 -5.82 2.07
C ASN A 87 15.35 -6.47 2.63
N ARG A 88 15.00 -6.19 3.90
CA ARG A 88 13.87 -6.79 4.60
C ARG A 88 12.73 -5.83 4.88
N GLN A 89 12.91 -4.53 4.69
CA GLN A 89 11.84 -3.57 4.96
C GLN A 89 10.86 -3.53 3.79
N LEU A 90 9.62 -3.99 3.97
CA LEU A 90 8.64 -4.09 2.89
C LEU A 90 8.11 -2.72 2.45
N LEU A 91 8.37 -2.39 1.19
CA LEU A 91 7.72 -1.30 0.46
C LEU A 91 6.71 -1.87 -0.52
N HIS A 92 5.59 -1.20 -0.71
CA HIS A 92 4.67 -1.53 -1.80
C HIS A 92 5.00 -0.66 -2.99
N MET A 93 5.30 -1.31 -4.12
CA MET A 93 5.82 -0.66 -5.31
C MET A 93 4.84 -0.86 -6.47
N VAL A 94 4.75 0.13 -7.35
CA VAL A 94 3.92 0.09 -8.56
C VAL A 94 4.73 0.57 -9.76
N SER A 95 4.63 -0.11 -10.88
CA SER A 95 5.16 0.37 -12.17
C SER A 95 4.37 -0.22 -13.35
N TYR A 96 4.89 -0.05 -14.56
CA TYR A 96 4.32 -0.66 -15.77
C TYR A 96 5.41 -1.05 -16.77
N TYR A 97 5.09 -2.00 -17.64
CA TYR A 97 5.80 -2.20 -18.90
C TYR A 97 5.03 -1.48 -20.00
N ASP A 98 5.70 -0.61 -20.74
CA ASP A 98 5.14 0.11 -21.87
C ASP A 98 5.42 -0.67 -23.16
N HIS A 99 4.37 -1.24 -23.76
CA HIS A 99 4.52 -2.11 -24.93
C HIS A 99 4.91 -1.35 -26.19
N LYS A 100 4.66 -0.03 -26.25
CA LYS A 100 5.04 0.81 -27.40
C LYS A 100 6.55 1.06 -27.44
N THR A 101 7.13 1.28 -26.27
CA THR A 101 8.55 1.63 -26.13
C THR A 101 9.44 0.44 -25.75
N GLY A 102 8.85 -0.65 -25.24
CA GLY A 102 9.57 -1.80 -24.71
C GLY A 102 10.28 -1.51 -23.37
N MET A 103 9.88 -0.44 -22.68
CA MET A 103 10.58 0.05 -21.49
C MET A 103 9.75 -0.14 -20.22
N VAL A 104 10.48 -0.22 -19.10
CA VAL A 104 9.93 -0.18 -17.74
C VAL A 104 10.44 1.10 -17.08
N PRO A 105 9.58 2.06 -16.67
CA PRO A 105 10.01 3.29 -16.03
C PRO A 105 10.37 3.06 -14.57
N ARG A 106 10.97 4.06 -13.92
CA ARG A 106 11.23 4.01 -12.48
C ARG A 106 9.94 3.78 -11.67
N PRO A 107 9.95 2.88 -10.68
CA PRO A 107 8.76 2.53 -9.92
C PRO A 107 8.38 3.63 -8.94
N THR A 108 7.09 3.68 -8.60
CA THR A 108 6.55 4.53 -7.54
C THR A 108 6.44 3.73 -6.25
N ILE A 109 6.96 4.30 -5.17
CA ILE A 109 6.80 3.83 -3.79
C ILE A 109 5.43 4.30 -3.31
N LEU A 110 4.51 3.34 -3.15
CA LEU A 110 3.16 3.62 -2.68
C LEU A 110 3.14 3.86 -1.17
N LEU A 111 3.69 2.92 -0.39
CA LEU A 111 3.74 2.99 1.07
C LEU A 111 4.84 2.09 1.64
N ASN A 112 5.26 2.40 2.86
CA ASN A 112 6.08 1.52 3.69
C ASN A 112 5.16 0.69 4.58
N LYS A 113 5.17 -0.64 4.41
CA LYS A 113 4.19 -1.51 5.09
C LYS A 113 4.49 -1.69 6.58
N GLY A 114 5.69 -1.31 7.02
CA GLY A 114 6.11 -1.43 8.42
C GLY A 114 6.36 -2.87 8.87
N THR A 115 6.71 -3.76 7.94
CA THR A 115 6.98 -5.18 8.21
C THR A 115 8.05 -5.71 7.26
N ASP A 116 8.54 -6.91 7.54
CA ASP A 116 9.37 -7.71 6.65
C ASP A 116 8.66 -8.96 6.11
N ASP A 117 7.37 -9.11 6.44
CA ASP A 117 6.56 -10.24 6.03
C ASP A 117 6.13 -10.13 4.56
N ALA A 118 6.76 -10.89 3.67
CA ALA A 118 6.42 -10.89 2.25
C ALA A 118 4.99 -11.38 1.97
N HIS A 119 4.29 -11.97 2.94
CA HIS A 119 2.86 -12.27 2.82
C HIS A 119 1.98 -10.99 2.84
N ASP A 120 2.54 -9.81 3.11
CA ASP A 120 1.83 -8.53 3.01
C ASP A 120 1.97 -7.87 1.62
N ASN A 121 2.68 -8.49 0.68
CA ASN A 121 2.91 -7.95 -0.67
C ASN A 121 1.60 -7.49 -1.36
N PRO A 122 1.63 -6.38 -2.11
CA PRO A 122 0.43 -5.82 -2.72
C PRO A 122 -0.09 -6.69 -3.88
N VAL A 123 -1.37 -6.54 -4.20
CA VAL A 123 -1.98 -6.98 -5.48
C VAL A 123 -2.62 -5.80 -6.19
N ILE A 124 -2.83 -5.93 -7.50
CA ILE A 124 -3.27 -4.83 -8.37
C ILE A 124 -4.60 -5.17 -9.06
N SER A 125 -5.37 -4.15 -9.41
CA SER A 125 -6.45 -4.22 -10.40
C SER A 125 -6.48 -2.93 -11.22
N VAL A 126 -7.10 -2.96 -12.40
CA VAL A 126 -7.34 -1.77 -13.23
C VAL A 126 -8.81 -1.78 -13.62
N ASP A 127 -9.52 -0.69 -13.32
CA ASP A 127 -10.97 -0.61 -13.62
C ASP A 127 -11.27 -0.16 -15.06
N ASP A 128 -12.55 -0.19 -15.44
CA ASP A 128 -13.01 0.22 -16.77
C ASP A 128 -12.67 1.66 -17.15
N LYS A 129 -12.54 2.52 -16.15
CA LYS A 129 -12.18 3.94 -16.29
C LYS A 129 -10.66 4.13 -16.36
N GLY A 130 -9.89 3.07 -16.15
CA GLY A 130 -8.44 3.04 -16.22
C GLY A 130 -7.74 3.37 -14.90
N TYR A 131 -8.47 3.53 -13.80
CA TYR A 131 -7.82 3.75 -12.50
C TYR A 131 -7.15 2.49 -12.02
N ILE A 132 -5.94 2.67 -11.47
CA ILE A 132 -5.12 1.60 -10.95
C ILE A 132 -5.42 1.46 -9.45
N TRP A 133 -5.81 0.27 -9.04
CA TRP A 133 -6.14 -0.06 -7.66
C TRP A 133 -5.06 -0.94 -7.07
N ILE A 134 -4.55 -0.58 -5.90
CA ILE A 134 -3.56 -1.37 -5.17
C ILE A 134 -4.14 -1.80 -3.83
N PHE A 135 -4.17 -3.10 -3.61
CA PHE A 135 -4.64 -3.71 -2.38
C PHE A 135 -3.43 -4.16 -1.58
N SER A 136 -3.14 -3.41 -0.53
CA SER A 136 -2.07 -3.67 0.42
C SER A 136 -2.57 -4.60 1.49
N THR A 137 -2.42 -5.89 1.25
CA THR A 137 -2.94 -6.97 2.10
C THR A 137 -2.12 -7.13 3.38
N SER A 138 -2.60 -7.98 4.29
CA SER A 138 -1.91 -8.34 5.53
C SER A 138 -1.92 -9.85 5.74
N HIS A 139 -0.98 -10.38 6.49
CA HIS A 139 -0.95 -11.78 6.91
C HIS A 139 -1.69 -11.98 8.24
N GLY A 140 -2.97 -12.30 8.17
CA GLY A 140 -3.86 -12.34 9.34
C GLY A 140 -4.20 -10.92 9.86
N THR A 141 -4.51 -10.83 11.15
CA THR A 141 -5.13 -9.65 11.78
C THR A 141 -4.16 -8.72 12.51
N GLN A 142 -2.87 -9.07 12.59
CA GLN A 142 -1.87 -8.32 13.37
C GLN A 142 -1.53 -6.94 12.78
N ARG A 143 -1.77 -6.75 11.49
CA ARG A 143 -1.47 -5.51 10.77
C ARG A 143 -2.67 -5.08 9.94
N PRO A 144 -2.89 -3.78 9.75
CA PRO A 144 -3.95 -3.29 8.88
C PRO A 144 -3.66 -3.57 7.41
N SER A 145 -4.73 -3.61 6.62
CA SER A 145 -4.72 -3.60 5.17
C SER A 145 -5.19 -2.24 4.65
N TYR A 146 -4.77 -1.89 3.43
CA TYR A 146 -5.08 -0.60 2.83
C TYR A 146 -5.45 -0.76 1.35
N ILE A 147 -6.37 0.08 0.87
CA ILE A 147 -6.70 0.16 -0.55
C ILE A 147 -6.29 1.53 -1.04
N HIS A 148 -5.52 1.57 -2.12
CA HIS A 148 -5.17 2.81 -2.80
C HIS A 148 -5.73 2.79 -4.23
N ARG A 149 -6.04 3.96 -4.74
CA ARG A 149 -6.38 4.18 -6.15
C ARG A 149 -5.48 5.25 -6.73
N SER A 150 -5.09 5.12 -8.00
CA SER A 150 -4.42 6.21 -8.70
C SER A 150 -5.33 7.45 -8.74
N LYS A 151 -4.72 8.64 -8.75
CA LYS A 151 -5.47 9.90 -8.88
C LYS A 151 -5.94 10.15 -10.30
N LYS A 152 -5.29 9.53 -11.29
CA LYS A 152 -5.64 9.63 -12.72
C LYS A 152 -5.65 8.23 -13.35
N PRO A 153 -6.45 8.02 -14.41
CA PRO A 153 -6.38 6.79 -15.20
C PRO A 153 -4.99 6.55 -15.79
N TYR A 154 -4.54 5.30 -15.77
CA TYR A 154 -3.27 4.83 -16.38
C TYR A 154 -2.00 5.53 -15.87
N ASP A 155 -2.07 6.13 -14.70
CA ASP A 155 -1.02 6.93 -14.09
C ASP A 155 -0.57 6.29 -12.76
N ILE A 156 0.74 6.08 -12.60
CA ILE A 156 1.34 5.49 -11.41
C ILE A 156 2.05 6.53 -10.52
N GLU A 157 2.01 7.81 -10.86
CA GLU A 157 2.79 8.85 -10.17
C GLU A 157 2.16 9.18 -8.81
N GLU A 158 0.83 9.27 -8.76
CA GLU A 158 0.12 9.61 -7.53
C GLU A 158 -1.08 8.71 -7.27
N PHE A 159 -1.16 8.26 -6.02
CA PHE A 159 -2.27 7.51 -5.46
C PHE A 159 -2.90 8.26 -4.28
N GLU A 160 -4.12 7.85 -3.96
CA GLU A 160 -4.85 8.26 -2.77
C GLU A 160 -5.36 7.04 -2.01
N LEU A 161 -5.41 7.16 -0.68
CA LEU A 161 -5.98 6.13 0.19
C LEU A 161 -7.50 6.12 0.06
N VAL A 162 -8.07 4.95 -0.19
CA VAL A 162 -9.52 4.75 -0.27
C VAL A 162 -10.01 4.11 1.03
N LYS A 163 -11.01 4.75 1.66
CA LYS A 163 -11.68 4.20 2.84
C LYS A 163 -12.64 3.09 2.39
N ALA A 164 -12.20 1.84 2.55
CA ALA A 164 -12.98 0.68 2.18
C ALA A 164 -14.06 0.37 3.23
N THR A 165 -15.27 0.06 2.78
CA THR A 165 -16.40 -0.32 3.63
C THR A 165 -17.17 -1.51 3.05
N LYS A 166 -17.88 -2.24 3.91
CA LYS A 166 -18.82 -3.31 3.55
C LYS A 166 -20.15 -3.07 4.25
N LYS A 167 -21.22 -3.63 3.69
CA LYS A 167 -22.50 -3.73 4.40
C LYS A 167 -22.50 -4.94 5.32
N GLU A 168 -22.82 -4.74 6.58
CA GLU A 168 -22.98 -5.80 7.58
C GLU A 168 -24.24 -5.50 8.39
N ALA A 169 -25.22 -6.40 8.34
CA ALA A 169 -26.55 -6.22 8.95
C ALA A 169 -27.26 -4.89 8.58
N GLY A 170 -27.01 -4.37 7.38
CA GLY A 170 -27.59 -3.10 6.90
C GLY A 170 -26.74 -1.86 7.17
N GLU A 171 -25.73 -1.96 8.03
CA GLU A 171 -24.84 -0.86 8.40
C GLU A 171 -23.54 -0.86 7.59
N GLU A 172 -22.96 0.33 7.41
CA GLU A 172 -21.68 0.50 6.74
C GLU A 172 -20.51 0.34 7.74
N VAL A 173 -19.72 -0.72 7.56
CA VAL A 173 -18.59 -1.06 8.43
C VAL A 173 -17.29 -0.97 7.65
N ARG A 174 -16.25 -0.39 8.26
CA ARG A 174 -14.93 -0.29 7.64
C ARG A 174 -14.29 -1.65 7.42
N ILE A 175 -13.66 -1.81 6.25
CA ILE A 175 -12.75 -2.91 5.96
C ILE A 175 -11.33 -2.41 6.23
N THR A 176 -10.72 -2.91 7.29
CA THR A 176 -9.35 -2.55 7.69
C THR A 176 -8.39 -3.74 7.66
N ASN A 177 -8.87 -4.93 7.27
CA ASN A 177 -8.07 -6.15 7.24
C ASN A 177 -8.57 -7.10 6.14
N PHE A 178 -7.65 -7.61 5.34
CA PHE A 178 -7.85 -8.68 4.37
C PHE A 178 -6.51 -9.35 4.04
N SER A 179 -6.54 -10.67 3.91
CA SER A 179 -5.39 -11.51 3.60
C SER A 179 -5.57 -12.22 2.26
N TYR A 180 -4.48 -12.43 1.54
CA TYR A 180 -4.48 -13.20 0.29
C TYR A 180 -5.50 -12.70 -0.73
N MET A 181 -5.60 -11.37 -0.86
CA MET A 181 -6.60 -10.70 -1.69
C MET A 181 -6.44 -11.09 -3.16
N GLN A 182 -7.57 -11.32 -3.83
CA GLN A 182 -7.60 -11.65 -5.26
C GLN A 182 -8.63 -10.79 -6.00
N PRO A 183 -8.33 -9.52 -6.29
CA PRO A 183 -9.26 -8.64 -6.97
C PRO A 183 -9.35 -9.02 -8.44
N TRP A 184 -10.57 -9.00 -8.97
CA TRP A 184 -10.84 -9.17 -10.40
C TRP A 184 -11.79 -8.05 -10.83
N HIS A 185 -11.52 -7.49 -11.99
CA HIS A 185 -12.35 -6.53 -12.69
C HIS A 185 -12.43 -6.99 -14.15
#